data_AF-A0A5B1BML9-F1
#
_entry.id   AF-A0A5B1BML9-F1
#
_cell.length_a   1.000
_cell.length_b   1.000
_cell.length_c   1.000
_cell.angle_alpha   90.00
_cell.angle_beta   90.00
_cell.angle_gamma   90.00
#
_symmetry.space_group_name_H-M   'P 1'
#
loop_
_entity.id
_entity.type
_entity.pdbx_description
1 polymer ?
#
loop_
_entity_poly.entity_id
_entity_poly.type
_entity_poly.pdbx_seq_one_letter_code
_entity_poly.pdbx_strand_id
1 'polypeptide(L)'
;MTTPNTPGGRVFSVGPAATAWSRPGQEAQLGAHNAPPLAVHDSESPWPQNQVGALVIGAGITGWTTALVLARRGWQVVLAADRFGIEAVSTADSALWEWPSSPCDRRSNHKMLDRSAAWAMRSYLRFCQLAPNSRTGVSLRTAVFHFTRPVEEDPTEFAKMVEIERHVPGYVHDPTLIDAHGVSPDAGVVDAYSYLAPTIDTDWYLTWLAREAEAAGVTAVVRRIRGPLVEQEERLRVEHGAEVIINCTGLGARELAADPSVHPRPEALLRIVNDGPRAPRVTAAHVMKNPPHADTETPIYVVPRGVHRLLLGGPVEPVHHDIDPSLANHPSLQRMLDRWTEVLPALRGARLDDLDPLRVGVQPFRPGGVRLETQPGTRIVHNYGHGAAGVTLSWGCAQEVADLACAVLAKRWVKP
;
A
#
# COMPACT_ATOMS: atom_id res chain seq x y z
N MET A 1 1.03 41.89 72.69
CA MET A 1 1.95 43.06 72.60
C MET A 1 3.06 42.63 71.65
N THR A 2 3.34 43.17 70.48
CA THR A 2 2.95 44.40 69.74
C THR A 2 3.43 44.16 68.30
N THR A 3 2.59 44.42 67.29
CA THR A 3 3.01 44.76 65.90
C THR A 3 3.46 46.26 65.87
N PRO A 4 4.02 46.89 64.79
CA PRO A 4 3.88 46.59 63.35
C PRO A 4 5.04 46.96 62.38
N ASN A 5 4.76 46.73 61.08
CA ASN A 5 5.09 47.52 59.86
C ASN A 5 6.24 47.17 58.88
N THR A 6 5.76 46.97 57.63
CA THR A 6 6.29 46.90 56.23
C THR A 6 7.02 48.21 55.78
N PRO A 7 7.50 48.43 54.51
CA PRO A 7 7.27 47.75 53.21
C PRO A 7 8.50 47.60 52.25
N GLY A 8 8.30 46.94 51.09
CA GLY A 8 9.19 47.08 49.93
C GLY A 8 8.94 46.09 48.79
N GLY A 9 7.97 46.39 47.91
CA GLY A 9 7.73 45.62 46.68
C GLY A 9 8.70 45.95 45.55
N ARG A 10 9.00 44.97 44.69
CA ARG A 10 9.46 45.20 43.32
C ARG A 10 8.77 44.24 42.36
N VAL A 11 8.06 44.85 41.43
CA VAL A 11 7.49 44.29 40.21
C VAL A 11 8.63 44.05 39.22
N PHE A 12 8.69 42.89 38.59
CA PHE A 12 9.48 42.67 37.38
C PHE A 12 8.54 42.31 36.24
N SER A 13 8.50 43.23 35.26
CA SER A 13 7.82 43.10 33.97
C SER A 13 8.57 42.09 33.08
N VAL A 14 7.85 41.12 32.52
CA VAL A 14 8.35 40.28 31.44
C VAL A 14 7.96 40.95 30.12
N GLY A 15 8.91 41.66 29.52
CA GLY A 15 8.81 42.14 28.14
C GLY A 15 9.25 41.04 27.16
N PRO A 16 8.73 41.01 25.92
CA PRO A 16 9.09 40.00 24.94
C PRO A 16 10.43 40.36 24.29
N ALA A 17 11.44 39.50 24.46
CA ALA A 17 12.69 39.60 23.71
C ALA A 17 12.57 38.78 22.43
N ALA A 18 12.31 39.49 21.33
CA ALA A 18 12.44 39.02 19.97
C ALA A 18 13.89 39.21 19.50
N THR A 19 14.51 38.15 18.98
CA THR A 19 15.64 38.14 18.02
C THR A 19 15.91 36.67 17.68
N ALA A 20 16.20 36.20 16.48
CA ALA A 20 16.12 36.73 15.14
C ALA A 20 16.36 35.48 14.25
N TRP A 21 15.36 35.07 13.45
CA TRP A 21 15.59 34.12 12.37
C TRP A 21 15.55 34.92 11.08
N SER A 22 16.73 35.15 10.53
CA SER A 22 16.96 35.80 9.24
C SER A 22 16.45 34.92 8.11
N ARG A 23 15.54 35.48 7.30
CA ARG A 23 15.07 34.94 6.02
C ARG A 23 16.20 34.96 4.97
N PRO A 24 16.15 34.00 4.04
CA PRO A 24 16.12 34.33 2.61
C PRO A 24 14.84 33.71 2.00
N GLY A 25 13.99 34.38 1.23
CA GLY A 25 14.26 35.51 0.36
C GLY A 25 14.50 35.08 -1.09
N GLN A 26 13.64 34.22 -1.65
CA GLN A 26 13.25 34.24 -3.07
C GLN A 26 12.09 33.25 -3.29
N GLU A 27 10.88 33.80 -3.38
CA GLU A 27 9.70 33.10 -3.87
C GLU A 27 9.91 32.76 -5.34
N ALA A 28 10.22 31.49 -5.63
CA ALA A 28 9.96 30.94 -6.95
C ALA A 28 8.44 30.82 -7.09
N GLN A 29 7.83 31.75 -7.84
CA GLN A 29 6.48 31.58 -8.36
C GLN A 29 6.46 30.31 -9.22
N LEU A 30 6.05 29.20 -8.63
CA LEU A 30 5.64 28.01 -9.36
C LEU A 30 4.41 28.41 -10.18
N GLY A 31 4.63 28.58 -11.48
CA GLY A 31 3.58 28.83 -12.45
C GLY A 31 2.49 27.77 -12.30
N ALA A 32 1.27 28.24 -12.08
CA ALA A 32 0.07 27.43 -12.11
C ALA A 32 -0.11 26.86 -13.52
N HIS A 33 0.50 25.71 -13.79
CA HIS A 33 0.15 24.90 -14.94
C HIS A 33 -1.12 24.10 -14.58
N ASN A 34 -2.15 24.34 -15.38
CA ASN A 34 -3.48 23.74 -15.33
C ASN A 34 -3.42 22.20 -15.26
N ALA A 35 -3.38 21.64 -14.05
CA ALA A 35 -3.90 20.30 -13.81
C ALA A 35 -5.42 20.43 -13.62
N PRO A 36 -6.27 19.73 -14.40
CA PRO A 36 -7.70 19.81 -14.21
C PRO A 36 -8.05 19.27 -12.81
N PRO A 37 -8.96 19.93 -12.06
CA PRO A 37 -9.45 19.38 -10.81
C PRO A 37 -10.36 18.20 -11.16
N LEU A 38 -9.82 16.99 -11.13
CA LEU A 38 -10.64 15.79 -11.00
C LEU A 38 -11.08 15.72 -9.54
N ALA A 39 -12.18 16.42 -9.25
CA ALA A 39 -12.93 16.21 -8.03
C ALA A 39 -13.23 14.72 -7.91
N VAL A 40 -12.71 14.09 -6.86
CA VAL A 40 -13.26 12.82 -6.39
C VAL A 40 -14.63 13.17 -5.84
N HIS A 41 -15.63 13.14 -6.72
CA HIS A 41 -17.00 13.22 -6.29
C HIS A 41 -17.25 11.98 -5.42
N ASP A 42 -17.44 12.21 -4.12
CA ASP A 42 -18.28 11.34 -3.31
C ASP A 42 -19.68 11.43 -3.95
N SER A 43 -19.89 10.68 -5.03
CA SER A 43 -21.17 10.65 -5.73
C SER A 43 -22.20 10.16 -4.74
N GLU A 44 -23.20 10.99 -4.43
CA GLU A 44 -24.35 10.59 -3.63
C GLU A 44 -24.92 9.29 -4.20
N SER A 45 -25.15 8.32 -3.32
CA SER A 45 -25.67 7.01 -3.73
C SER A 45 -27.03 7.22 -4.41
N PRO A 46 -27.27 6.65 -5.60
CA PRO A 46 -28.59 6.71 -6.23
C PRO A 46 -29.64 5.88 -5.47
N TRP A 47 -29.24 5.18 -4.40
CA TRP A 47 -30.08 4.33 -3.57
C TRP A 47 -30.40 5.01 -2.24
N PRO A 48 -31.64 4.88 -1.71
CA PRO A 48 -31.95 5.33 -0.36
C PRO A 48 -30.98 4.70 0.65
N GLN A 49 -30.52 5.49 1.63
CA GLN A 49 -29.69 4.98 2.74
C GLN A 49 -30.36 3.74 3.35
N ASN A 50 -29.56 2.69 3.62
CA ASN A 50 -29.99 1.46 4.29
C ASN A 50 -30.91 0.50 3.48
N GLN A 51 -30.97 0.56 2.15
CA GLN A 51 -31.81 -0.36 1.35
C GLN A 51 -31.10 -1.49 0.59
N VAL A 52 -29.77 -1.48 0.48
CA VAL A 52 -29.05 -2.50 -0.30
C VAL A 52 -27.93 -3.12 0.54
N GLY A 53 -28.03 -4.43 0.75
CA GLY A 53 -27.09 -5.30 1.44
C GLY A 53 -25.97 -5.83 0.53
N ALA A 54 -24.75 -5.89 1.05
CA ALA A 54 -23.62 -6.56 0.42
C ALA A 54 -22.92 -7.49 1.41
N LEU A 55 -22.56 -8.69 0.94
CA LEU A 55 -21.66 -9.60 1.65
C LEU A 55 -20.27 -9.48 1.05
N VAL A 56 -19.31 -8.94 1.79
CA VAL A 56 -17.90 -8.92 1.41
C VAL A 56 -17.19 -10.11 2.06
N ILE A 57 -16.51 -10.93 1.27
CA ILE A 57 -15.80 -12.12 1.77
C ILE A 57 -14.30 -11.86 1.75
N GLY A 58 -13.67 -11.89 2.93
CA GLY A 58 -12.24 -11.65 3.15
C GLY A 58 -11.96 -10.36 3.92
N ALA A 59 -11.12 -10.44 4.96
CA ALA A 59 -10.77 -9.32 5.85
C ALA A 59 -9.35 -8.78 5.62
N GLY A 60 -8.85 -8.89 4.39
CA GLY A 60 -7.60 -8.26 3.99
C GLY A 60 -7.76 -6.79 3.57
N ILE A 61 -6.68 -6.16 3.10
CA ILE A 61 -6.70 -4.77 2.62
C ILE A 61 -7.80 -4.57 1.57
N THR A 62 -7.88 -5.48 0.59
CA THR A 62 -8.91 -5.45 -0.46
C THR A 62 -10.32 -5.51 0.12
N GLY A 63 -10.57 -6.43 1.06
CA GLY A 63 -11.89 -6.64 1.64
C GLY A 63 -12.35 -5.46 2.51
N TRP A 64 -11.50 -5.00 3.45
CA TRP A 64 -11.82 -3.85 4.29
C TRP A 64 -12.00 -2.56 3.49
N THR A 65 -11.13 -2.30 2.52
CA THR A 65 -11.27 -1.11 1.66
C THR A 65 -12.57 -1.16 0.86
N THR A 66 -12.92 -2.33 0.32
CA THR A 66 -14.17 -2.53 -0.43
C THR A 66 -15.41 -2.36 0.45
N ALA A 67 -15.41 -2.96 1.65
CA ALA A 67 -16.51 -2.83 2.60
C ALA A 67 -16.72 -1.37 3.03
N LEU A 68 -15.63 -0.64 3.32
CA LEU A 68 -15.68 0.77 3.68
C LEU A 68 -16.23 1.64 2.54
N VAL A 69 -15.80 1.40 1.29
CA VAL A 69 -16.30 2.14 0.12
C VAL A 69 -17.80 1.89 -0.09
N LEU A 70 -18.26 0.64 0.01
CA LEU A 70 -19.69 0.30 -0.10
C LEU A 70 -20.52 0.95 1.03
N ALA A 71 -20.05 0.84 2.27
CA ALA A 71 -20.73 1.44 3.43
C ALA A 71 -20.85 2.96 3.30
N ARG A 72 -19.79 3.65 2.83
CA ARG A 72 -19.83 5.10 2.57
C ARG A 72 -20.76 5.48 1.41
N ARG A 73 -21.07 4.56 0.51
CA ARG A 73 -22.13 4.69 -0.50
C ARG A 73 -23.51 4.29 0.03
N GLY A 74 -23.68 4.14 1.35
CA GLY A 74 -24.98 3.90 2.00
C GLY A 74 -25.47 2.45 1.98
N TRP A 75 -24.61 1.49 1.64
CA TRP A 75 -24.94 0.05 1.64
C TRP A 75 -24.89 -0.52 3.05
N GLN A 76 -25.74 -1.50 3.35
CA GLN A 76 -25.58 -2.35 4.53
C GLN A 76 -24.55 -3.43 4.22
N VAL A 77 -23.45 -3.47 4.96
CA VAL A 77 -22.34 -4.37 4.61
C VAL A 77 -22.06 -5.34 5.73
N VAL A 78 -22.10 -6.62 5.40
CA VAL A 78 -21.54 -7.70 6.23
C VAL A 78 -20.19 -8.10 5.64
N LEU A 79 -19.14 -8.08 6.44
CA LEU A 79 -17.83 -8.60 6.07
C LEU A 79 -17.61 -9.96 6.76
N ALA A 80 -17.50 -11.02 5.98
CA ALA A 80 -17.27 -12.38 6.47
C ALA A 80 -15.84 -12.84 6.17
N ALA A 81 -15.12 -13.30 7.19
CA ALA A 81 -13.79 -13.88 7.02
C ALA A 81 -13.49 -14.92 8.11
N ASP A 82 -12.59 -15.85 7.83
CA ASP A 82 -12.13 -16.84 8.82
C ASP A 82 -10.92 -16.37 9.63
N ARG A 83 -10.31 -15.25 9.24
CA ARG A 83 -9.17 -14.61 9.90
C ARG A 83 -9.33 -13.09 9.88
N PHE A 84 -8.79 -12.41 10.88
CA PHE A 84 -8.82 -10.95 11.03
C PHE A 84 -7.45 -10.40 11.44
N GLY A 85 -7.24 -9.09 11.25
CA GLY A 85 -6.02 -8.40 11.65
C GLY A 85 -4.77 -8.94 10.94
N ILE A 86 -3.67 -9.07 11.69
CA ILE A 86 -2.39 -9.58 11.18
C ILE A 86 -2.47 -11.02 10.64
N GLU A 87 -3.49 -11.79 11.03
CA GLU A 87 -3.69 -13.16 10.56
C GLU A 87 -4.46 -13.24 9.23
N ALA A 88 -5.22 -12.20 8.88
CA ALA A 88 -6.00 -12.11 7.65
C ALA A 88 -5.16 -11.72 6.43
N VAL A 89 -4.04 -11.06 6.68
CA VAL A 89 -3.19 -10.49 5.67
C VAL A 89 -1.85 -11.19 5.71
N SER A 90 -1.36 -11.60 4.55
CA SER A 90 0.07 -11.75 4.38
C SER A 90 0.69 -10.36 4.58
N THR A 91 1.05 -10.01 5.81
CA THR A 91 1.62 -8.70 6.15
C THR A 91 3.03 -8.48 5.59
N ALA A 92 3.59 -9.51 4.95
CA ALA A 92 4.72 -9.37 4.05
C ALA A 92 4.23 -8.79 2.73
N ASP A 93 4.12 -7.46 2.71
CA ASP A 93 4.11 -6.62 1.52
C ASP A 93 4.93 -5.37 1.88
N SER A 94 5.85 -4.97 0.99
CA SER A 94 6.60 -3.71 1.10
C SER A 94 5.69 -2.51 1.32
N ALA A 95 4.48 -2.57 0.77
CA ALA A 95 3.47 -1.54 0.80
C ALA A 95 4.00 -0.16 0.37
N LEU A 96 4.99 -0.16 -0.52
CA LEU A 96 5.43 0.99 -1.30
C LEU A 96 4.51 1.11 -2.51
N TRP A 97 3.90 2.27 -2.67
CA TRP A 97 3.13 2.57 -3.88
C TRP A 97 4.06 2.74 -5.08
N GLU A 98 3.79 2.01 -6.16
CA GLU A 98 4.49 2.14 -7.44
C GLU A 98 3.49 2.33 -8.57
N TRP A 99 3.87 3.11 -9.59
CA TRP A 99 3.08 3.32 -10.79
C TRP A 99 3.91 3.10 -12.08
N PRO A 100 3.35 2.45 -13.11
CA PRO A 100 2.24 1.52 -13.00
C PRO A 100 2.68 0.33 -12.15
N SER A 101 1.77 -0.15 -11.29
CA SER A 101 1.98 -1.41 -10.59
C SER A 101 1.72 -2.56 -11.56
N SER A 102 2.59 -3.58 -11.54
CA SER A 102 2.39 -4.78 -12.34
C SER A 102 1.97 -5.93 -11.42
N PRO A 103 0.65 -6.17 -11.25
CA PRO A 103 0.16 -7.29 -10.43
C PRO A 103 0.39 -8.66 -11.09
N CYS A 104 0.83 -8.69 -12.35
CA CYS A 104 1.10 -9.87 -13.16
C CYS A 104 2.49 -9.79 -13.79
N ASP A 105 2.94 -10.87 -14.42
CA ASP A 105 4.16 -10.82 -15.23
C ASP A 105 3.93 -9.82 -16.37
N ARG A 106 4.82 -8.83 -16.51
CA ARG A 106 4.68 -7.65 -17.42
C ARG A 106 4.42 -8.00 -18.88
N ARG A 107 4.58 -9.28 -19.28
CA ARG A 107 4.50 -9.76 -20.65
C ARG A 107 3.09 -10.06 -21.17
N SER A 108 2.03 -10.03 -20.35
CA SER A 108 0.79 -10.72 -20.72
C SER A 108 -0.49 -9.89 -20.94
N ASN A 109 -0.61 -8.60 -20.60
CA ASN A 109 -1.86 -7.87 -20.89
C ASN A 109 -1.82 -6.33 -20.78
N HIS A 110 -1.71 -5.61 -21.90
CA HIS A 110 -1.78 -4.13 -21.93
C HIS A 110 -3.06 -3.57 -21.27
N LYS A 111 -4.23 -4.18 -21.48
CA LYS A 111 -5.49 -3.71 -20.87
C LYS A 111 -5.48 -3.80 -19.34
N MET A 112 -4.79 -4.80 -18.78
CA MET A 112 -4.63 -4.93 -17.33
C MET A 112 -3.70 -3.85 -16.79
N LEU A 113 -2.64 -3.50 -17.53
CA LEU A 113 -1.74 -2.41 -17.16
C LEU A 113 -2.48 -1.07 -17.15
N ASP A 114 -3.31 -0.78 -18.15
CA ASP A 114 -4.09 0.47 -18.20
C ASP A 114 -5.08 0.58 -17.03
N ARG A 115 -5.86 -0.48 -16.77
CA ARG A 115 -6.77 -0.51 -15.60
C ARG A 115 -5.99 -0.39 -14.28
N SER A 116 -4.86 -1.09 -14.15
CA SER A 116 -4.03 -1.03 -12.95
C SER A 116 -3.43 0.36 -12.73
N ALA A 117 -3.00 1.04 -13.79
CA ALA A 117 -2.51 2.41 -13.72
C ALA A 117 -3.61 3.38 -13.23
N ALA A 118 -4.84 3.22 -13.71
CA ALA A 118 -5.98 4.01 -13.25
C ALA A 118 -6.33 3.73 -11.78
N TRP A 119 -6.36 2.46 -11.37
CA TRP A 119 -6.60 2.09 -9.96
C TRP A 119 -5.49 2.59 -9.04
N ALA A 120 -4.24 2.50 -9.47
CA ALA A 120 -3.09 2.98 -8.72
C ALA A 120 -3.17 4.49 -8.49
N MET A 121 -3.55 5.27 -9.51
CA MET A 121 -3.69 6.72 -9.39
C MET A 121 -4.87 7.13 -8.50
N ARG A 122 -6.02 6.44 -8.61
CA ARG A 122 -7.15 6.66 -7.68
C ARG A 122 -6.74 6.38 -6.23
N SER A 123 -5.95 5.34 -6.02
CA SER A 123 -5.42 5.00 -4.70
C SER A 123 -4.39 6.00 -4.21
N TYR A 124 -3.51 6.50 -5.09
CA TYR A 124 -2.55 7.56 -4.79
C TYR A 124 -3.24 8.80 -4.22
N LEU A 125 -4.24 9.32 -4.93
CA LEU A 125 -4.99 10.50 -4.49
C LEU A 125 -5.62 10.28 -3.12
N ARG A 126 -6.15 9.08 -2.87
CA ARG A 126 -6.71 8.74 -1.57
C ARG A 126 -5.64 8.64 -0.48
N PHE A 127 -4.48 8.05 -0.76
CA PHE A 127 -3.37 8.02 0.19
C PHE A 127 -2.83 9.41 0.50
N CYS A 128 -2.77 10.33 -0.47
CA CYS A 128 -2.43 11.73 -0.24
C CYS A 128 -3.39 12.41 0.74
N GLN A 129 -4.68 12.09 0.69
CA GLN A 129 -5.67 12.60 1.66
C GLN A 129 -5.49 12.00 3.06
N LEU A 130 -5.00 10.75 3.17
CA LEU A 130 -4.82 10.04 4.43
C LEU A 130 -3.49 10.40 5.13
N ALA A 131 -2.44 10.69 4.36
CA ALA A 131 -1.09 10.93 4.86
C ALA A 131 -0.95 12.03 5.93
N PRO A 132 -1.72 13.14 5.92
CA PRO A 132 -1.65 14.14 6.99
C PRO A 132 -2.04 13.61 8.37
N ASN A 133 -2.83 12.53 8.44
CA ASN A 133 -3.23 11.91 9.69
C ASN A 133 -2.34 10.70 10.01
N SER A 134 -1.43 10.86 10.95
CA SER A 134 -0.48 9.82 11.37
C SER A 134 -1.14 8.54 11.90
N ARG A 135 -2.40 8.60 12.35
CA ARG A 135 -3.15 7.42 12.82
C ARG A 135 -3.53 6.47 11.69
N THR A 136 -3.48 6.92 10.44
CA THR A 136 -3.77 6.07 9.28
C THR A 136 -2.64 5.09 8.99
N GLY A 137 -1.42 5.36 9.45
CA GLY A 137 -0.23 4.60 9.05
C GLY A 137 0.23 4.89 7.61
N VAL A 138 -0.39 5.85 6.90
CA VAL A 138 0.03 6.30 5.57
C VAL A 138 1.02 7.44 5.71
N SER A 139 2.09 7.44 4.92
CA SER A 139 3.03 8.57 4.81
C SER A 139 3.40 8.78 3.35
N LEU A 140 3.63 10.02 2.96
CA LEU A 140 4.23 10.35 1.66
C LEU A 140 5.74 10.49 1.84
N ARG A 141 6.52 9.73 1.07
CA ARG A 141 7.99 9.72 1.13
C ARG A 141 8.55 9.75 -0.28
N THR A 142 9.71 10.39 -0.43
CA THR A 142 10.48 10.26 -1.67
C THR A 142 10.83 8.78 -1.87
N ALA A 143 10.44 8.21 -3.00
CA ALA A 143 10.90 6.91 -3.47
C ALA A 143 11.94 7.14 -4.55
N VAL A 144 13.13 6.57 -4.37
CA VAL A 144 14.26 6.71 -5.28
C VAL A 144 14.53 5.36 -5.94
N PHE A 145 14.58 5.36 -7.26
CA PHE A 145 14.80 4.18 -8.08
C PHE A 145 16.20 4.27 -8.67
N HIS A 146 17.04 3.30 -8.32
CA HIS A 146 18.46 3.25 -8.65
C HIS A 146 18.73 2.25 -9.76
N PHE A 147 19.62 2.63 -10.68
CA PHE A 147 20.02 1.84 -11.84
C PHE A 147 21.55 1.75 -11.95
N THR A 148 22.05 0.55 -12.25
CA THR A 148 23.47 0.26 -12.49
C THR A 148 23.91 0.48 -13.93
N ARG A 149 22.96 0.88 -14.79
CA ARG A 149 23.13 1.34 -16.17
C ARG A 149 22.16 2.50 -16.41
N PRO A 150 22.42 3.41 -17.36
CA PRO A 150 21.45 4.42 -17.74
C PRO A 150 20.09 3.80 -18.03
N VAL A 151 19.01 4.38 -17.49
CA VAL A 151 17.65 3.84 -17.62
C VAL A 151 17.21 3.74 -19.08
N GLU A 152 17.74 4.61 -19.95
CA GLU A 152 17.49 4.65 -21.39
C GLU A 152 17.99 3.39 -22.12
N GLU A 153 18.97 2.68 -21.57
CA GLU A 153 19.48 1.42 -22.13
C GLU A 153 18.53 0.23 -21.88
N ASP A 154 17.52 0.40 -21.03
CA ASP A 154 16.46 -0.56 -20.79
C ASP A 154 15.14 -0.03 -21.36
N PRO A 155 14.72 -0.45 -22.57
CA PRO A 155 13.51 0.07 -23.19
C PRO A 155 12.24 -0.10 -22.35
N THR A 156 12.18 -1.13 -21.49
CA THR A 156 11.00 -1.39 -20.65
C THR A 156 10.96 -0.44 -19.45
N GLU A 157 12.09 -0.24 -18.79
CA GLU A 157 12.19 0.71 -17.68
C GLU A 157 12.11 2.15 -18.17
N PHE A 158 12.72 2.47 -19.31
CA PHE A 158 12.62 3.80 -19.93
C PHE A 158 11.18 4.14 -20.31
N ALA A 159 10.45 3.25 -20.96
CA ALA A 159 9.04 3.47 -21.27
C ALA A 159 8.19 3.67 -20.00
N LYS A 160 8.44 2.88 -18.95
CA LYS A 160 7.79 3.07 -17.64
C LYS A 160 8.13 4.44 -17.05
N MET A 161 9.40 4.85 -17.11
CA MET A 161 9.89 6.11 -16.58
C MET A 161 9.23 7.32 -17.26
N VAL A 162 9.17 7.33 -18.60
CA VAL A 162 8.51 8.39 -19.37
C VAL A 162 7.04 8.52 -19.01
N GLU A 163 6.36 7.40 -18.78
CA GLU A 163 4.98 7.43 -18.33
C GLU A 163 4.84 7.96 -16.89
N ILE A 164 5.77 7.62 -15.98
CA ILE A 164 5.79 8.14 -14.61
C ILE A 164 5.98 9.66 -14.63
N GLU A 165 6.94 10.17 -15.41
CA GLU A 165 7.20 11.60 -15.56
C GLU A 165 5.93 12.39 -15.92
N ARG A 166 5.10 11.82 -16.81
CA ARG A 166 3.86 12.45 -17.27
C ARG A 166 2.73 12.46 -16.23
N HIS A 167 2.68 11.45 -15.35
CA HIS A 167 1.48 11.18 -14.54
C HIS A 167 1.70 11.29 -13.03
N VAL A 168 2.93 11.16 -12.54
CA VAL A 168 3.23 11.10 -11.11
C VAL A 168 3.81 12.45 -10.65
N PRO A 169 3.15 13.16 -9.72
CA PRO A 169 3.63 14.44 -9.22
C PRO A 169 5.00 14.33 -8.52
N GLY A 170 5.81 15.37 -8.69
CA GLY A 170 7.11 15.47 -8.02
C GLY A 170 8.16 14.51 -8.60
N TYR A 171 7.99 14.07 -9.84
CA TYR A 171 8.98 13.29 -10.56
C TYR A 171 10.27 14.10 -10.80
N VAL A 172 11.41 13.47 -10.60
CA VAL A 172 12.74 14.01 -10.87
C VAL A 172 13.62 12.89 -11.45
N HIS A 173 14.25 13.13 -12.59
CA HIS A 173 15.31 12.28 -13.15
C HIS A 173 16.63 13.04 -13.06
N ASP A 174 17.51 12.63 -12.15
CA ASP A 174 18.78 13.32 -11.94
C ASP A 174 19.78 12.37 -11.24
N PRO A 175 20.91 12.02 -11.87
CA PRO A 175 21.95 11.21 -11.23
C PRO A 175 22.49 11.79 -9.92
N THR A 176 22.37 13.10 -9.67
CA THR A 176 22.76 13.71 -8.39
C THR A 176 21.92 13.22 -7.20
N LEU A 177 20.76 12.59 -7.46
CA LEU A 177 19.97 11.88 -6.45
C LEU A 177 20.77 10.77 -5.75
N ILE A 178 21.75 10.17 -6.42
CA ILE A 178 22.61 9.10 -5.87
C ILE A 178 23.37 9.64 -4.65
N ASP A 179 24.08 10.75 -4.85
CA ASP A 179 24.85 11.41 -3.79
C ASP A 179 23.93 12.05 -2.75
N ALA A 180 22.85 12.71 -3.18
CA ALA A 180 21.88 13.37 -2.29
C ALA A 180 21.21 12.40 -1.30
N HIS A 181 21.08 11.12 -1.69
CA HIS A 181 20.52 10.07 -0.87
C HIS A 181 21.57 9.16 -0.20
N GLY A 182 22.85 9.53 -0.29
CA GLY A 182 23.92 8.83 0.41
C GLY A 182 24.15 7.41 -0.07
N VAL A 183 23.91 7.14 -1.35
CA VAL A 183 24.29 5.87 -1.97
C VAL A 183 25.80 5.80 -2.09
N SER A 184 26.38 4.65 -1.80
CA SER A 184 27.83 4.44 -1.90
C SER A 184 28.31 4.58 -3.35
N PRO A 185 29.42 5.30 -3.62
CA PRO A 185 30.04 5.34 -4.95
C PRO A 185 30.43 3.95 -5.47
N ASP A 186 30.76 3.03 -4.56
CA ASP A 186 31.14 1.65 -4.88
C ASP A 186 29.93 0.76 -5.26
N ALA A 187 28.70 1.27 -5.11
CA ALA A 187 27.48 0.51 -5.43
C ALA A 187 27.26 0.32 -6.94
N GLY A 188 28.04 1.01 -7.79
CA GLY A 188 27.91 0.94 -9.24
C GLY A 188 26.60 1.54 -9.77
N VAL A 189 25.91 2.37 -8.97
CA VAL A 189 24.72 3.09 -9.41
C VAL A 189 25.17 4.29 -10.25
N VAL A 190 24.58 4.44 -11.43
CA VAL A 190 24.96 5.48 -12.41
C VAL A 190 23.78 6.37 -12.80
N ASP A 191 22.55 5.95 -12.52
CA ASP A 191 21.35 6.68 -12.88
C ASP A 191 20.25 6.49 -11.81
N ALA A 192 19.41 7.51 -11.64
CA ALA A 192 18.34 7.49 -10.67
C ALA A 192 17.21 8.45 -11.01
N TYR A 193 15.98 8.02 -10.78
CA TYR A 193 14.82 8.91 -10.70
C TYR A 193 14.11 8.79 -9.36
N SER A 194 13.35 9.81 -8.98
CA SER A 194 12.54 9.80 -7.78
C SER A 194 11.16 10.41 -7.99
N TYR A 195 10.23 10.08 -7.10
CA TYR A 195 8.94 10.75 -6.97
C TYR A 195 8.38 10.57 -5.57
N LEU A 196 7.34 11.35 -5.22
CA LEU A 196 6.67 11.24 -3.93
C LEU A 196 5.69 10.06 -3.96
N ALA A 197 5.96 9.03 -3.15
CA ALA A 197 5.16 7.81 -3.09
C ALA A 197 4.54 7.58 -1.70
N PRO A 198 3.29 7.10 -1.63
CA PRO A 198 2.74 6.52 -0.42
C PRO A 198 3.56 5.32 0.07
N THR A 199 3.94 5.36 1.35
CA THR A 199 4.45 4.22 2.12
C THR A 199 3.45 3.92 3.22
N ILE A 200 3.01 2.66 3.32
CA ILE A 200 1.93 2.28 4.23
C ILE A 200 2.47 1.34 5.32
N ASP A 201 2.29 1.72 6.58
CA ASP A 201 2.43 0.79 7.70
C ASP A 201 1.20 -0.11 7.77
N THR A 202 1.26 -1.28 7.11
CA THR A 202 0.09 -2.18 6.98
C THR A 202 -0.46 -2.67 8.32
N ASP A 203 0.35 -2.70 9.39
CA ASP A 203 -0.11 -3.12 10.74
C ASP A 203 -1.10 -2.09 11.29
N TRP A 204 -0.75 -0.81 11.16
CA TRP A 204 -1.57 0.32 11.61
C TRP A 204 -2.72 0.58 10.63
N TYR A 205 -2.44 0.51 9.34
CA TYR A 205 -3.40 0.82 8.29
C TYR A 205 -4.57 -0.18 8.26
N LEU A 206 -4.33 -1.48 8.47
CA LEU A 206 -5.41 -2.46 8.58
C LEU A 206 -6.30 -2.22 9.81
N THR A 207 -5.66 -1.91 10.94
CA THR A 207 -6.38 -1.58 12.18
C THR A 207 -7.23 -0.32 11.99
N TRP A 208 -6.68 0.70 11.33
CA TRP A 208 -7.40 1.91 10.97
C TRP A 208 -8.56 1.64 10.01
N LEU A 209 -8.31 0.88 8.93
CA LEU A 209 -9.34 0.50 7.95
C LEU A 209 -10.52 -0.23 8.59
N ALA A 210 -10.25 -1.22 9.45
CA ALA A 210 -11.29 -1.96 10.15
C ALA A 210 -12.14 -1.03 11.02
N ARG A 211 -11.51 -0.15 11.80
CA ARG A 211 -12.22 0.84 12.64
C ARG A 211 -13.06 1.81 11.82
N GLU A 212 -12.55 2.30 10.70
CA GLU A 212 -13.30 3.20 9.82
C GLU A 212 -14.48 2.49 9.16
N ALA A 213 -14.30 1.23 8.77
CA ALA A 213 -15.37 0.40 8.21
C ALA A 213 -16.48 0.16 9.25
N GLU A 214 -16.12 -0.23 10.46
CA GLU A 214 -17.05 -0.41 11.57
C GLU A 214 -17.78 0.90 11.92
N ALA A 215 -17.06 2.03 11.98
CA ALA A 215 -17.66 3.35 12.19
C ALA A 215 -18.61 3.77 11.07
N ALA A 216 -18.38 3.29 9.84
CA ALA A 216 -19.28 3.47 8.70
C ALA A 216 -20.46 2.48 8.69
N GLY A 217 -20.58 1.58 9.68
CA GLY A 217 -21.69 0.64 9.83
C GLY A 217 -21.44 -0.76 9.27
N VAL A 218 -20.19 -1.10 8.89
CA VAL A 218 -19.85 -2.47 8.47
C VAL A 218 -19.92 -3.42 9.66
N THR A 219 -20.62 -4.54 9.51
CA THR A 219 -20.67 -5.62 10.51
C THR A 219 -19.71 -6.74 10.11
N ALA A 220 -18.67 -6.97 10.90
CA ALA A 220 -17.71 -8.05 10.68
C ALA A 220 -18.12 -9.35 11.40
N VAL A 221 -18.03 -10.49 10.71
CA VAL A 221 -18.36 -11.80 11.27
C VAL A 221 -17.26 -12.82 10.99
N VAL A 222 -16.92 -13.60 12.03
CA VAL A 222 -16.01 -14.74 11.89
C VAL A 222 -16.74 -15.89 11.23
N ARG A 223 -16.42 -16.16 9.97
CA ARG A 223 -17.08 -17.19 9.16
C ARG A 223 -16.13 -17.75 8.12
N ARG A 224 -15.90 -19.06 8.19
CA ARG A 224 -15.24 -19.80 7.11
C ARG A 224 -16.28 -20.24 6.07
N ILE A 225 -16.05 -19.85 4.82
CA ILE A 225 -16.80 -20.26 3.64
C ILE A 225 -15.93 -21.23 2.85
N ARG A 226 -16.52 -22.32 2.36
CA ARG A 226 -15.86 -23.38 1.58
C ARG A 226 -16.71 -23.72 0.35
N GLY A 227 -16.07 -24.24 -0.68
CA GLY A 227 -16.67 -24.59 -1.97
C GLY A 227 -16.90 -23.38 -2.89
N PRO A 228 -17.20 -23.61 -4.17
CA PRO A 228 -17.44 -22.54 -5.14
C PRO A 228 -18.57 -21.61 -4.70
N LEU A 229 -18.39 -20.29 -4.81
CA LEU A 229 -19.40 -19.31 -4.40
C LEU A 229 -20.67 -19.40 -5.23
N VAL A 230 -20.56 -19.74 -6.53
CA VAL A 230 -21.70 -19.86 -7.44
C VAL A 230 -22.71 -20.90 -6.94
N GLU A 231 -22.25 -22.00 -6.35
CA GLU A 231 -23.11 -23.09 -5.88
C GLU A 231 -23.88 -22.75 -4.60
N GLN A 232 -23.44 -21.72 -3.88
CA GLN A 232 -23.98 -21.33 -2.58
C GLN A 232 -24.43 -19.86 -2.54
N GLU A 233 -24.48 -19.20 -3.69
CA GLU A 233 -24.75 -17.77 -3.82
C GLU A 233 -26.05 -17.38 -3.12
N GLU A 234 -27.15 -18.07 -3.44
CA GLU A 234 -28.46 -17.73 -2.90
C GLU A 234 -28.52 -17.98 -1.39
N ARG A 235 -27.93 -19.07 -0.91
CA ARG A 235 -27.85 -19.37 0.53
C ARG A 235 -27.12 -18.26 1.28
N LEU A 236 -25.93 -17.86 0.81
CA LEU A 236 -25.13 -16.82 1.46
C LEU A 236 -25.80 -15.45 1.40
N ARG A 237 -26.46 -15.12 0.28
CA ARG A 237 -27.27 -13.90 0.15
C ARG A 237 -28.40 -13.85 1.18
N VAL A 238 -29.16 -14.93 1.31
CA VAL A 238 -30.26 -15.00 2.29
C VAL A 238 -29.75 -14.97 3.73
N GLU A 239 -28.70 -15.75 4.04
CA GLU A 239 -28.08 -15.83 5.37
C GLU A 239 -27.61 -14.45 5.88
N HIS A 240 -27.07 -13.62 4.98
CA HIS A 240 -26.49 -12.32 5.33
C HIS A 240 -27.35 -11.12 4.91
N GLY A 241 -28.58 -11.34 4.43
CA GLY A 241 -29.45 -10.26 3.97
C GLY A 241 -28.82 -9.41 2.86
N ALA A 242 -28.13 -10.04 1.91
CA ALA A 242 -27.34 -9.36 0.89
C ALA A 242 -27.94 -9.48 -0.52
N GLU A 243 -27.84 -8.39 -1.29
CA GLU A 243 -28.20 -8.29 -2.69
C GLU A 243 -27.06 -8.74 -3.61
N VAL A 244 -25.82 -8.60 -3.15
CA VAL A 244 -24.60 -8.91 -3.91
C VAL A 244 -23.56 -9.56 -3.00
N ILE A 245 -22.74 -10.44 -3.57
CA ILE A 245 -21.56 -11.00 -2.91
C ILE A 245 -20.32 -10.42 -3.56
N ILE A 246 -19.38 -9.93 -2.76
CA ILE A 246 -18.09 -9.44 -3.21
C ILE A 246 -16.99 -10.39 -2.73
N ASN A 247 -16.33 -11.06 -3.66
CA ASN A 247 -15.25 -12.00 -3.38
C ASN A 247 -13.89 -11.29 -3.31
N CYS A 248 -13.40 -11.02 -2.09
CA CYS A 248 -12.10 -10.40 -1.80
C CYS A 248 -11.12 -11.39 -1.13
N THR A 249 -11.20 -12.68 -1.47
CA THR A 249 -10.57 -13.77 -0.69
C THR A 249 -9.08 -14.02 -0.98
N GLY A 250 -8.46 -13.25 -1.88
CA GLY A 250 -7.05 -13.43 -2.23
C GLY A 250 -6.76 -14.87 -2.69
N LEU A 251 -5.93 -15.60 -1.94
CA LEU A 251 -5.62 -17.01 -2.21
C LEU A 251 -6.85 -17.93 -2.11
N GLY A 252 -7.83 -17.57 -1.29
CA GLY A 252 -9.09 -18.33 -1.16
C GLY A 252 -9.88 -18.41 -2.47
N ALA A 253 -9.62 -17.52 -3.43
CA ALA A 253 -10.27 -17.53 -4.73
C ALA A 253 -9.94 -18.79 -5.55
N ARG A 254 -8.83 -19.49 -5.23
CA ARG A 254 -8.50 -20.79 -5.84
C ARG A 254 -9.65 -21.80 -5.67
N GLU A 255 -10.27 -21.79 -4.50
CA GLU A 255 -11.43 -22.62 -4.19
C GLU A 255 -12.73 -21.85 -4.49
N LEU A 256 -12.91 -20.68 -3.88
CA LEU A 256 -14.18 -19.95 -3.84
C LEU A 256 -14.62 -19.39 -5.20
N ALA A 257 -13.66 -19.12 -6.10
CA ALA A 257 -13.95 -18.72 -7.48
C ALA A 257 -13.62 -19.82 -8.51
N ALA A 258 -13.27 -21.02 -8.05
CA ALA A 258 -12.76 -22.11 -8.88
C ALA A 258 -11.66 -21.65 -9.86
N ASP A 259 -10.75 -20.79 -9.40
CA ASP A 259 -9.68 -20.21 -10.21
C ASP A 259 -8.32 -20.88 -9.92
N PRO A 260 -7.96 -21.98 -10.63
CA PRO A 260 -6.73 -22.71 -10.35
C PRO A 260 -5.45 -21.92 -10.67
N SER A 261 -5.56 -20.78 -11.35
CA SER A 261 -4.41 -19.94 -11.68
C SER A 261 -3.87 -19.15 -10.49
N VAL A 262 -4.68 -19.00 -9.44
CA VAL A 262 -4.28 -18.34 -8.19
C VAL A 262 -3.37 -19.27 -7.39
N HIS A 263 -2.16 -18.79 -7.08
CA HIS A 263 -1.19 -19.54 -6.30
C HIS A 263 -0.39 -18.65 -5.34
N PRO A 264 0.08 -19.20 -4.20
CA PRO A 264 0.90 -18.46 -3.27
C PRO A 264 2.26 -18.16 -3.87
N ARG A 265 2.70 -16.92 -3.72
CA ARG A 265 4.09 -16.53 -3.99
C ARG A 265 4.72 -16.07 -2.65
N PRO A 266 5.65 -16.85 -2.08
CA PRO A 266 6.32 -16.48 -0.84
C PRO A 266 7.05 -15.14 -0.97
N GLU A 267 7.04 -14.36 0.10
CA GLU A 267 7.84 -13.15 0.27
C GLU A 267 8.34 -13.11 1.72
N ALA A 268 9.55 -12.59 1.92
CA ALA A 268 10.07 -12.36 3.26
C ALA A 268 10.74 -10.98 3.36
N LEU A 269 10.47 -10.30 4.46
CA LEU A 269 10.89 -8.93 4.75
C LEU A 269 11.67 -8.89 6.05
N LEU A 270 12.85 -8.30 6.03
CA LEU A 270 13.59 -7.97 7.25
C LEU A 270 13.05 -6.67 7.85
N ARG A 271 12.79 -6.67 9.16
CA ARG A 271 12.44 -5.45 9.90
C ARG A 271 13.68 -4.91 10.58
N ILE A 272 14.04 -3.69 10.21
CA ILE A 272 15.20 -2.98 10.75
C ILE A 272 14.70 -1.83 11.63
N VAL A 273 15.34 -1.65 12.78
CA VAL A 273 15.09 -0.51 13.67
C VAL A 273 15.70 0.75 13.06
N ASN A 274 14.90 1.80 12.95
CA ASN A 274 15.24 3.08 12.29
C ASN A 274 15.06 4.25 13.25
N ASP A 275 15.67 4.18 14.44
CA ASP A 275 15.47 5.15 15.54
C ASP A 275 16.54 6.25 15.60
N GLY A 276 17.72 6.06 14.99
CA GLY A 276 18.77 7.08 14.84
C GLY A 276 20.05 6.87 15.69
N PRO A 277 20.00 6.42 16.95
CA PRO A 277 21.19 6.31 17.80
C PRO A 277 22.30 5.37 17.29
N ARG A 278 21.96 4.28 16.60
CA ARG A 278 22.95 3.29 16.10
C ARG A 278 23.31 3.47 14.62
N ALA A 279 22.38 4.00 13.86
CA ALA A 279 22.47 4.19 12.42
C ALA A 279 21.62 5.42 12.04
N PRO A 280 22.08 6.28 11.10
CA PRO A 280 21.29 7.40 10.61
C PRO A 280 19.90 6.96 10.14
N ARG A 281 18.90 7.81 10.35
CA ARG A 281 17.54 7.47 9.91
C ARG A 281 17.44 7.51 8.40
N VAL A 282 16.96 6.42 7.80
CA VAL A 282 16.59 6.38 6.39
C VAL A 282 15.14 6.86 6.26
N THR A 283 14.93 7.96 5.54
CA THR A 283 13.62 8.62 5.43
C THR A 283 12.98 8.50 4.05
N ALA A 284 13.77 8.18 3.03
CA ALA A 284 13.31 7.87 1.67
C ALA A 284 13.15 6.35 1.50
N ALA A 285 12.28 5.94 0.58
CA ALA A 285 12.28 4.58 0.07
C ALA A 285 13.33 4.46 -1.03
N HIS A 286 14.06 3.34 -1.06
CA HIS A 286 15.04 3.06 -2.11
C HIS A 286 14.71 1.74 -2.77
N VAL A 287 14.71 1.72 -4.10
CA VAL A 287 14.45 0.54 -4.91
C VAL A 287 15.60 0.38 -5.90
N MET A 288 16.23 -0.78 -5.90
CA MET A 288 17.27 -1.13 -6.86
C MET A 288 16.64 -1.99 -7.95
N LYS A 289 16.50 -1.49 -9.18
CA LYS A 289 15.85 -2.23 -10.27
C LYS A 289 16.77 -3.28 -10.90
N ASN A 290 18.05 -2.94 -11.10
CA ASN A 290 19.06 -3.81 -11.71
C ASN A 290 20.22 -4.06 -10.72
N PRO A 291 19.99 -4.80 -9.63
CA PRO A 291 21.03 -5.00 -8.63
C PRO A 291 22.26 -5.72 -9.22
N PRO A 292 23.48 -5.22 -8.98
CA PRO A 292 24.69 -5.87 -9.49
C PRO A 292 24.83 -7.27 -8.90
N HIS A 293 25.28 -8.24 -9.69
CA HIS A 293 25.47 -9.64 -9.27
C HIS A 293 24.23 -10.30 -8.67
N ALA A 294 23.02 -9.98 -9.16
CA ALA A 294 21.83 -10.74 -8.83
C ALA A 294 21.61 -11.86 -9.86
N ASP A 295 21.33 -13.08 -9.39
CA ASP A 295 20.96 -14.21 -10.25
C ASP A 295 19.60 -14.00 -10.95
N THR A 296 18.85 -12.96 -10.56
CA THR A 296 17.56 -12.57 -11.15
C THR A 296 17.45 -11.05 -11.27
N GLU A 297 16.74 -10.55 -12.29
CA GLU A 297 16.38 -9.13 -12.49
C GLU A 297 15.34 -8.62 -11.48
N THR A 298 15.18 -9.27 -10.31
CA THR A 298 14.14 -8.91 -9.35
C THR A 298 14.62 -7.75 -8.48
N PRO A 299 13.82 -6.69 -8.31
CA PRO A 299 14.23 -5.55 -7.51
C PRO A 299 14.36 -5.91 -6.04
N ILE A 300 15.35 -5.30 -5.38
CA ILE A 300 15.44 -5.23 -3.92
C ILE A 300 15.03 -3.83 -3.48
N TYR A 301 14.50 -3.70 -2.27
CA TYR A 301 14.02 -2.41 -1.77
C TYR A 301 14.26 -2.25 -0.27
N VAL A 302 14.42 -1.00 0.16
CA VAL A 302 14.32 -0.59 1.56
C VAL A 302 13.25 0.50 1.67
N VAL A 303 12.27 0.29 2.55
CA VAL A 303 11.09 1.15 2.65
C VAL A 303 10.89 1.56 4.10
N PRO A 304 10.91 2.86 4.42
CA PRO A 304 10.55 3.32 5.75
C PRO A 304 9.09 3.02 6.06
N ARG A 305 8.85 2.41 7.21
CA ARG A 305 7.53 2.04 7.71
C ARG A 305 7.25 2.76 9.02
N GLY A 306 6.30 3.69 8.98
CA GLY A 306 6.12 4.64 10.08
C GLY A 306 7.39 5.49 10.30
N VAL A 307 7.67 5.86 11.55
CA VAL A 307 8.78 6.78 11.90
C VAL A 307 10.07 6.03 12.27
N HIS A 308 9.95 4.79 12.77
CA HIS A 308 11.04 4.10 13.47
C HIS A 308 11.37 2.71 12.92
N ARG A 309 10.81 2.34 11.76
CA ARG A 309 11.05 1.03 11.16
C ARG A 309 11.43 1.17 9.69
N LEU A 310 12.22 0.23 9.23
CA LEU A 310 12.51 0.00 7.81
C LEU A 310 12.12 -1.44 7.51
N LEU A 311 11.53 -1.64 6.33
CA LEU A 311 11.36 -2.95 5.74
C LEU A 311 12.34 -3.10 4.60
N LEU A 312 13.06 -4.21 4.61
CA LEU A 312 13.97 -4.57 3.55
C LEU A 312 13.45 -5.86 2.92
N GLY A 313 13.21 -5.83 1.61
CA GLY A 313 12.62 -6.94 0.89
C GLY A 313 13.21 -7.12 -0.51
N GLY A 314 12.91 -8.27 -1.09
CA GLY A 314 13.48 -8.74 -2.34
C GLY A 314 13.12 -10.20 -2.61
N PRO A 315 13.63 -10.78 -3.70
CA PRO A 315 13.37 -12.18 -4.03
C PRO A 315 13.91 -13.10 -2.93
N VAL A 316 13.06 -14.00 -2.47
CA VAL A 316 13.49 -15.16 -1.68
C VAL A 316 13.29 -16.37 -2.58
N GLU A 317 14.27 -17.29 -2.59
CA GLU A 317 14.08 -18.61 -3.21
C GLU A 317 12.76 -19.21 -2.71
N PRO A 318 12.04 -20.00 -3.53
CA PRO A 318 10.79 -20.61 -3.12
C PRO A 318 11.04 -21.50 -1.92
N VAL A 319 10.83 -20.95 -0.73
CA VAL A 319 10.87 -21.68 0.51
C VAL A 319 9.53 -22.39 0.62
N HIS A 320 9.58 -23.68 0.93
CA HIS A 320 8.39 -24.47 1.25
C HIS A 320 7.56 -23.76 2.35
N HIS A 321 6.29 -24.14 2.47
CA HIS A 321 5.24 -23.48 3.25
C HIS A 321 5.55 -23.24 4.75
N ASP A 322 6.70 -23.71 5.23
CA ASP A 322 7.23 -23.52 6.57
C ASP A 322 8.57 -22.75 6.48
N ILE A 323 8.49 -21.43 6.32
CA ILE A 323 9.69 -20.58 6.42
C ILE A 323 10.03 -20.43 7.89
N ASP A 324 11.16 -21.01 8.30
CA ASP A 324 11.72 -20.79 9.63
C ASP A 324 11.96 -19.28 9.83
N PRO A 325 11.41 -18.63 10.88
CA PRO A 325 11.63 -17.20 11.11
C PRO A 325 13.09 -16.85 11.47
N SER A 326 13.97 -17.82 11.69
CA SER A 326 15.38 -17.63 11.98
C SER A 326 16.17 -17.18 10.75
N LEU A 327 16.77 -15.99 10.82
CA LEU A 327 17.67 -15.47 9.78
C LEU A 327 18.85 -16.40 9.49
N ALA A 328 19.31 -17.17 10.48
CA ALA A 328 20.40 -18.13 10.30
C ALA A 328 20.09 -19.20 9.24
N ASN A 329 18.81 -19.46 8.99
CA ASN A 329 18.34 -20.43 8.01
C ASN A 329 18.01 -19.79 6.65
N HIS A 330 18.25 -18.49 6.49
CA HIS A 330 18.00 -17.73 5.25
C HIS A 330 19.23 -16.95 4.79
N PRO A 331 20.25 -17.63 4.25
CA PRO A 331 21.49 -16.97 3.79
C PRO A 331 21.24 -15.97 2.64
N SER A 332 20.16 -16.13 1.87
CA SER A 332 19.72 -15.16 0.86
C SER A 332 19.27 -13.82 1.47
N LEU A 333 18.56 -13.86 2.61
CA LEU A 333 18.13 -12.66 3.33
C LEU A 333 19.32 -11.93 3.96
N GLN A 334 20.29 -12.66 4.51
CA GLN A 334 21.52 -12.06 5.02
C GLN A 334 22.31 -11.36 3.89
N ARG A 335 22.51 -12.03 2.75
CA ARG A 335 23.16 -11.41 1.57
C ARG A 335 22.43 -10.15 1.10
N MET A 336 21.10 -10.12 1.17
CA MET A 336 20.30 -8.96 0.82
C MET A 336 20.53 -7.79 1.78
N LEU A 337 20.63 -8.06 3.09
CA LEU A 337 20.97 -7.06 4.10
C LEU A 337 22.39 -6.52 3.90
N ASP A 338 23.36 -7.40 3.65
CA ASP A 338 24.76 -7.03 3.43
C ASP A 338 24.87 -6.11 2.20
N ARG A 339 24.22 -6.49 1.09
CA ARG A 339 24.17 -5.68 -0.13
C ARG A 339 23.55 -4.31 0.10
N TRP A 340 22.44 -4.21 0.82
CA TRP A 340 21.86 -2.91 1.15
C TRP A 340 22.76 -2.08 2.06
N THR A 341 23.54 -2.72 2.93
CA THR A 341 24.53 -2.03 3.78
C THR A 341 25.71 -1.48 2.99
N GLU A 342 26.09 -2.15 1.89
CA GLU A 342 27.06 -1.66 0.92
C GLU A 342 26.49 -0.49 0.10
N VAL A 343 25.27 -0.64 -0.42
CA VAL A 343 24.59 0.39 -1.24
C VAL A 343 24.24 1.64 -0.43
N LEU A 344 23.72 1.47 0.78
CA LEU A 344 23.35 2.54 1.71
C LEU A 344 24.18 2.42 2.99
N PRO A 345 25.35 3.07 3.07
CA PRO A 345 26.18 3.12 4.27
C PRO A 345 25.44 3.57 5.54
N ALA A 346 24.33 4.29 5.40
CA ALA A 346 23.44 4.66 6.50
C ALA A 346 22.87 3.45 7.27
N LEU A 347 22.86 2.26 6.68
CA LEU A 347 22.43 1.01 7.33
C LEU A 347 23.55 0.34 8.14
N ARG A 348 24.80 0.83 8.08
CA ARG A 348 25.90 0.28 8.88
C ARG A 348 25.60 0.46 10.37
N GLY A 349 25.63 -0.65 11.11
CA GLY A 349 25.28 -0.68 12.53
C GLY A 349 23.76 -0.67 12.80
N ALA A 350 22.93 -0.69 11.75
CA ALA A 350 21.50 -0.91 11.92
C ALA A 350 21.25 -2.31 12.49
N ARG A 351 20.20 -2.43 13.29
CA ARG A 351 19.82 -3.67 13.96
C ARG A 351 18.47 -4.14 13.44
N LEU A 352 18.29 -5.45 13.42
CA LEU A 352 16.97 -6.03 13.23
C LEU A 352 16.09 -5.73 14.45
N ASP A 353 14.79 -5.74 14.26
CA ASP A 353 13.82 -5.68 15.36
C ASP A 353 13.99 -6.93 16.24
N ASP A 354 14.20 -6.75 17.54
CA ASP A 354 14.49 -7.86 18.46
C ASP A 354 13.27 -8.81 18.64
N LEU A 355 12.05 -8.30 18.45
CA LEU A 355 10.81 -9.06 18.63
C LEU A 355 10.32 -9.67 17.32
N ASP A 356 10.62 -9.02 16.20
CA ASP A 356 10.07 -9.38 14.91
C ASP A 356 11.03 -9.09 13.75
N PRO A 357 12.21 -9.75 13.73
CA PRO A 357 13.28 -9.44 12.78
C PRO A 357 12.93 -9.83 11.34
N LEU A 358 12.06 -10.82 11.17
CA LEU A 358 11.68 -11.41 9.89
C LEU A 358 10.17 -11.58 9.78
N ARG A 359 9.58 -10.96 8.76
CA ARG A 359 8.17 -11.14 8.37
C ARG A 359 8.08 -11.96 7.11
N VAL A 360 7.44 -13.13 7.23
CA VAL A 360 7.15 -14.00 6.10
C VAL A 360 5.68 -13.89 5.73
N GLY A 361 5.39 -13.92 4.44
CA GLY A 361 4.04 -14.04 3.94
C GLY A 361 3.95 -14.63 2.54
N VAL A 362 2.73 -14.67 2.02
CA VAL A 362 2.38 -15.20 0.70
C VAL A 362 1.51 -14.22 -0.05
N GLN A 363 1.96 -13.78 -1.21
CA GLN A 363 1.19 -12.93 -2.12
C GLN A 363 0.16 -13.78 -2.89
N PRO A 364 -1.08 -13.28 -3.08
CA PRO A 364 -2.10 -13.94 -3.88
C PRO A 364 -1.85 -13.70 -5.38
N PHE A 365 -0.83 -14.35 -5.92
CA PHE A 365 -0.43 -14.14 -7.32
C PHE A 365 -1.40 -14.83 -8.29
N ARG A 366 -1.67 -14.14 -9.40
CA ARG A 366 -2.48 -14.63 -10.52
C ARG A 366 -1.81 -14.17 -11.82
N PRO A 367 -1.43 -15.09 -12.74
CA PRO A 367 -0.75 -14.72 -13.99
C PRO A 367 -1.48 -13.70 -14.86
N GLY A 368 -2.82 -13.69 -14.82
CA GLY A 368 -3.65 -12.71 -15.54
C GLY A 368 -3.87 -11.39 -14.80
N GLY A 369 -3.22 -11.18 -13.65
CA GLY A 369 -3.39 -10.01 -12.79
C GLY A 369 -4.71 -10.02 -12.02
N VAL A 370 -5.16 -8.83 -11.61
CA VAL A 370 -6.38 -8.67 -10.82
C VAL A 370 -7.60 -9.17 -11.60
N ARG A 371 -8.40 -10.04 -11.00
CA ARG A 371 -9.74 -10.36 -11.50
C ARG A 371 -10.74 -9.44 -10.81
N LEU A 372 -11.11 -8.36 -11.51
CA LEU A 372 -12.14 -7.40 -11.11
C LEU A 372 -13.23 -7.34 -12.17
N GLU A 373 -14.28 -8.15 -11.96
CA GLU A 373 -15.40 -8.35 -12.87
C GLU A 373 -16.59 -9.01 -12.16
N THR A 374 -17.78 -8.93 -12.77
CA THR A 374 -18.96 -9.70 -12.36
C THR A 374 -18.86 -11.13 -12.87
N GLN A 375 -19.17 -12.11 -12.02
CA GLN A 375 -19.31 -13.51 -12.42
C GLN A 375 -20.60 -13.69 -13.25
N PRO A 376 -20.51 -14.16 -14.51
CA PRO A 376 -21.66 -14.28 -15.40
C PRO A 376 -22.83 -15.06 -14.79
N GLY A 377 -24.05 -14.56 -14.96
CA GLY A 377 -25.28 -15.22 -14.49
C GLY A 377 -25.51 -15.17 -12.98
N THR A 378 -24.63 -14.51 -12.21
CA THR A 378 -24.70 -14.43 -10.75
C THR A 378 -24.70 -12.98 -10.26
N ARG A 379 -24.86 -12.79 -8.95
CA ARG A 379 -24.65 -11.52 -8.26
C ARG A 379 -23.35 -11.52 -7.46
N ILE A 380 -22.31 -12.16 -8.02
CA ILE A 380 -20.98 -12.18 -7.45
C ILE A 380 -20.09 -11.21 -8.23
N VAL A 381 -19.40 -10.33 -7.52
CA VAL A 381 -18.31 -9.50 -8.07
C VAL A 381 -16.99 -10.00 -7.49
N HIS A 382 -16.02 -10.27 -8.36
CA HIS A 382 -14.69 -10.69 -7.95
C HIS A 382 -13.77 -9.49 -7.77
N ASN A 383 -12.89 -9.56 -6.78
CA ASN A 383 -11.82 -8.60 -6.54
C ASN A 383 -10.63 -9.31 -5.86
N TYR A 384 -9.84 -10.05 -6.63
CA TYR A 384 -8.69 -10.82 -6.13
C TYR A 384 -7.56 -10.93 -7.16
N GLY A 385 -6.43 -11.54 -6.80
CA GLY A 385 -5.29 -11.72 -7.72
C GLY A 385 -4.38 -10.50 -7.80
N HIS A 386 -4.25 -9.76 -6.70
CA HIS A 386 -3.48 -8.52 -6.65
C HIS A 386 -1.96 -8.71 -6.62
N GLY A 387 -1.45 -9.93 -6.39
CA GLY A 387 -0.01 -10.14 -6.16
C GLY A 387 0.51 -9.20 -5.06
N ALA A 388 1.65 -8.54 -5.33
CA ALA A 388 2.26 -7.51 -4.48
C ALA A 388 1.58 -6.13 -4.56
N ALA A 389 0.55 -5.96 -5.40
CA ALA A 389 -0.06 -4.66 -5.68
C ALA A 389 -1.32 -4.38 -4.82
N GLY A 390 -1.58 -5.20 -3.79
CA GLY A 390 -2.81 -5.16 -3.02
C GLY A 390 -3.09 -3.80 -2.38
N VAL A 391 -2.07 -3.18 -1.76
CA VAL A 391 -2.17 -1.81 -1.21
C VAL A 391 -2.30 -0.79 -2.33
N THR A 392 -1.41 -0.86 -3.31
CA THR A 392 -1.30 0.09 -4.42
C THR A 392 -2.58 0.25 -5.21
N LEU A 393 -3.36 -0.82 -5.39
CA LEU A 393 -4.59 -0.82 -6.18
C LEU A 393 -5.86 -0.74 -5.33
N SER A 394 -5.74 -0.81 -4.00
CA SER A 394 -6.86 -1.06 -3.06
C SER A 394 -8.08 -0.17 -3.27
N TRP A 395 -7.92 1.16 -3.19
CA TRP A 395 -9.03 2.11 -3.28
C TRP A 395 -9.60 2.21 -4.70
N GLY A 396 -8.73 2.16 -5.71
CA GLY A 396 -9.15 2.16 -7.12
C GLY A 396 -10.00 0.95 -7.46
N CYS A 397 -9.57 -0.24 -7.05
CA CYS A 397 -10.34 -1.48 -7.20
C CYS A 397 -11.66 -1.42 -6.42
N ALA A 398 -11.63 -0.97 -5.16
CA ALA A 398 -12.83 -0.88 -4.32
C ALA A 398 -13.92 0.04 -4.91
N GLN A 399 -13.52 1.17 -5.52
CA GLN A 399 -14.44 2.07 -6.22
C GLN A 399 -15.11 1.38 -7.41
N GLU A 400 -14.33 0.68 -8.24
CA GLU A 400 -14.90 -0.03 -9.40
C GLU A 400 -15.77 -1.22 -8.98
N VAL A 401 -15.44 -1.91 -7.89
CA VAL A 401 -16.32 -2.93 -7.33
C VAL A 401 -17.69 -2.36 -6.97
N ALA A 402 -17.73 -1.18 -6.34
CA ALA A 402 -18.99 -0.54 -5.99
C ALA A 402 -19.80 -0.14 -7.23
N ASP A 403 -19.13 0.30 -8.31
CA ASP A 403 -19.78 0.60 -9.60
C ASP A 403 -20.36 -0.68 -10.24
N LEU A 404 -19.60 -1.78 -10.26
CA LEU A 404 -20.07 -3.07 -10.76
C LEU A 404 -21.21 -3.64 -9.92
N ALA A 405 -21.16 -3.52 -8.60
CA ALA A 405 -22.22 -3.95 -7.70
C ALA A 405 -23.52 -3.19 -7.99
N CYS A 406 -23.45 -1.87 -8.20
CA CYS A 406 -24.61 -1.09 -8.64
C CYS A 406 -25.15 -1.58 -10.00
N ALA A 407 -24.27 -1.83 -10.98
CA ALA A 407 -24.67 -2.28 -12.31
C ALA A 407 -25.33 -3.68 -12.30
N VAL A 408 -24.85 -4.60 -11.46
CA VAL A 408 -25.46 -5.93 -11.24
C VAL A 408 -26.91 -5.79 -10.77
N LEU A 409 -27.16 -4.87 -9.84
CA LEU A 409 -28.51 -4.66 -9.31
C LEU A 409 -29.39 -3.88 -10.27
N ALA A 410 -28.87 -2.90 -11.01
CA ALA A 410 -29.62 -2.10 -11.98
C ALA A 410 -30.21 -2.94 -13.13
N LYS A 411 -29.52 -4.01 -13.57
CA LYS A 411 -30.05 -4.96 -14.58
C LYS A 411 -31.38 -5.61 -14.17
N ARG A 412 -31.77 -5.52 -12.89
CA ARG A 412 -33.03 -6.02 -12.35
C ARG A 412 -34.19 -5.01 -12.47
N TRP A 413 -33.88 -3.73 -12.62
CA TRP A 413 -34.88 -2.64 -12.63
C TRP A 413 -35.33 -2.26 -14.04
N VAL A 414 -34.64 -2.76 -15.06
CA VAL A 414 -35.16 -2.76 -16.43
C VAL A 414 -36.14 -3.92 -16.53
N LYS A 415 -37.44 -3.65 -16.31
CA LYS A 415 -38.50 -4.61 -16.63
C LYS A 415 -38.39 -4.96 -18.13
N PRO A 416 -38.51 -6.24 -18.53
CA PRO A 416 -38.73 -6.59 -19.93
C PRO A 416 -40.02 -5.98 -20.48
#